data_AF-A0A1C6LY60-F1
#
_entry.id   AF-A0A1C6LY60-F1
#
_cell.length_a   1.000
_cell.length_b   1.000
_cell.length_c   1.000
_cell.angle_alpha   90.00
_cell.angle_beta   90.00
_cell.angle_gamma   90.00
#
_symmetry.space_group_name_H-M   'P 1'
#
loop_
_entity.id
_entity.type
_entity.pdbx_description
1 polymer ?
#
loop_
_entity_poly.entity_id
_entity_poly.type
_entity_poly.pdbx_seq_one_letter_code
_entity_poly.pdbx_strand_id
1 'polypeptide(L)'
;MPISPSQGSTGGGTTVTITGTNLSGTTAVRFGNKSATGVTNVSPTEVTAVSPSGSGSVGVTVTTPGGTSNPVPFYYVGAPFKQTISPAGGSTAGGETVTINGTGLSSATNVAFGANNATPVVVSDSQLTVVAPAGAAGPVGVSVTTAGGTNNGLSYTYVADPTITSLTPDSGPTSGGTAVTIAGTNLTSTDSVTFDGTPAPFTVLSDASVSAVTPPGAAGAVDVVVSNDAGSATAADAYTYIAGPGI
;
A
#
# COMPACT_ATOMS: atom_id res chain seq x y z
N MET A 1 -27.83 -5.34 -26.64
CA MET A 1 -26.64 -6.21 -26.48
C MET A 1 -25.69 -5.50 -25.53
N PRO A 2 -25.66 -5.82 -24.23
CA PRO A 2 -24.61 -5.32 -23.35
C PRO A 2 -23.28 -6.04 -23.63
N ILE A 3 -22.18 -5.35 -23.30
CA ILE A 3 -20.82 -5.88 -23.26
C ILE A 3 -20.29 -5.64 -21.85
N SER A 4 -19.68 -6.65 -21.24
CA SER A 4 -19.12 -6.57 -19.89
C SER A 4 -17.75 -7.25 -19.82
N PRO A 5 -16.70 -6.56 -19.36
CA PRO A 5 -16.65 -5.13 -19.09
C PRO A 5 -16.78 -4.30 -20.38
N SER A 6 -17.31 -3.07 -20.29
CA SER A 6 -17.43 -2.13 -21.41
C SER A 6 -16.15 -1.30 -21.66
N GLN A 7 -15.06 -1.64 -20.97
CA GLN A 7 -13.78 -0.93 -21.02
C GLN A 7 -12.62 -1.89 -20.78
N GLY A 8 -11.43 -1.54 -21.26
CA GLY A 8 -10.23 -2.36 -21.10
C GLY A 8 -8.95 -1.69 -21.60
N SER A 9 -7.82 -2.38 -21.46
CA SER A 9 -6.49 -1.82 -21.74
C SER A 9 -6.27 -1.46 -23.20
N THR A 10 -5.62 -0.32 -23.47
CA THR A 10 -5.10 0.03 -24.81
C THR A 10 -4.15 -1.02 -25.38
N GLY A 11 -3.48 -1.82 -24.53
CA GLY A 11 -2.67 -2.97 -24.93
C GLY A 11 -3.47 -4.16 -25.45
N GLY A 12 -4.80 -4.19 -25.25
CA GLY A 12 -5.66 -5.34 -25.53
C GLY A 12 -5.65 -6.37 -24.40
N GLY A 13 -6.15 -7.58 -24.68
CA GLY A 13 -6.16 -8.69 -23.73
C GLY A 13 -7.35 -8.72 -22.76
N THR A 14 -8.25 -7.73 -22.81
CA THR A 14 -9.45 -7.73 -21.95
C THR A 14 -10.43 -8.77 -22.45
N THR A 15 -10.75 -9.76 -21.62
CA THR A 15 -11.82 -10.72 -21.91
C THR A 15 -13.16 -10.05 -21.65
N VAL A 16 -14.03 -10.03 -22.66
CA VAL A 16 -15.38 -9.46 -22.58
C VAL A 16 -16.42 -10.55 -22.81
N THR A 17 -17.54 -10.42 -22.11
CA THR A 17 -18.78 -11.16 -22.35
C THR A 17 -19.75 -10.25 -23.09
N ILE A 18 -20.26 -10.71 -24.22
CA ILE A 18 -21.24 -10.03 -25.05
C ILE A 18 -22.55 -10.80 -24.95
N THR A 19 -23.60 -10.15 -24.44
CA THR A 19 -24.91 -10.79 -24.25
C THR A 19 -25.92 -10.25 -25.26
N GLY A 20 -26.68 -11.12 -25.90
CA GLY A 20 -27.63 -10.75 -26.95
C GLY A 20 -28.62 -11.86 -27.29
N THR A 21 -29.08 -11.88 -28.52
CA THR A 21 -29.99 -12.90 -29.07
C THR A 21 -29.43 -13.39 -30.40
N ASN A 22 -29.67 -14.66 -30.74
CA ASN A 22 -29.23 -15.27 -32.00
C ASN A 22 -27.71 -15.22 -32.20
N LEU A 23 -26.94 -15.43 -31.13
CA LEU A 23 -25.47 -15.46 -31.15
C LEU A 23 -24.90 -16.85 -31.44
N SER A 24 -25.76 -17.84 -31.67
CA SER A 24 -25.32 -19.17 -32.12
C SER A 24 -24.50 -19.07 -33.41
N GLY A 25 -23.35 -19.75 -33.42
CA GLY A 25 -22.51 -19.83 -34.62
C GLY A 25 -21.74 -18.55 -34.93
N THR A 26 -21.45 -17.69 -33.94
CA THR A 26 -20.55 -16.55 -34.11
C THR A 26 -19.24 -16.97 -34.79
N THR A 27 -18.89 -16.25 -35.86
CA THR A 27 -17.69 -16.47 -36.67
C THR A 27 -16.64 -15.39 -36.47
N ALA A 28 -17.05 -14.19 -36.05
CA ALA A 28 -16.14 -13.09 -35.73
C ALA A 28 -16.72 -12.16 -34.68
N VAL A 29 -15.84 -11.62 -33.85
CA VAL A 29 -16.09 -10.45 -33.01
C VAL A 29 -15.07 -9.38 -33.41
N ARG A 30 -15.51 -8.14 -33.63
CA ARG A 30 -14.64 -7.02 -34.02
C ARG A 30 -14.79 -5.84 -33.08
N PHE A 31 -13.68 -5.20 -32.75
CA PHE A 31 -13.59 -3.95 -32.00
C PHE A 31 -13.21 -2.84 -33.00
N GLY A 32 -14.21 -2.09 -33.46
CA GLY A 32 -14.08 -1.22 -34.63
C GLY A 32 -13.63 -2.04 -35.84
N ASN A 33 -12.47 -1.67 -36.41
CA ASN A 33 -11.92 -2.35 -37.58
C ASN A 33 -11.03 -3.56 -37.23
N LYS A 34 -10.73 -3.81 -35.95
CA LYS A 34 -9.80 -4.87 -35.52
C LYS A 34 -10.55 -6.13 -35.07
N SER A 35 -10.02 -7.30 -35.42
CA SER A 35 -10.58 -8.58 -34.99
C SER A 35 -10.18 -8.90 -33.55
N ALA A 36 -11.13 -9.44 -32.78
CA ALA A 36 -10.87 -10.02 -31.47
C ALA A 36 -10.16 -11.37 -31.60
N THR A 37 -9.52 -11.82 -30.52
CA THR A 37 -9.00 -13.18 -30.37
C THR A 37 -9.85 -13.95 -29.34
N GLY A 38 -9.65 -15.27 -29.20
CA GLY A 38 -10.32 -16.06 -28.15
C GLY A 38 -11.85 -16.07 -28.20
N VAL A 39 -12.44 -15.93 -29.39
CA VAL A 39 -13.90 -15.92 -29.56
C VAL A 39 -14.46 -17.30 -29.19
N THR A 40 -15.35 -17.33 -28.21
CA THR A 40 -15.99 -18.56 -27.71
C THR A 40 -17.50 -18.39 -27.66
N ASN A 41 -18.22 -19.31 -28.29
CA ASN A 41 -19.69 -19.32 -28.27
C ASN A 41 -20.14 -20.03 -27.00
N VAL A 42 -20.67 -19.28 -26.04
CA VAL A 42 -21.09 -19.83 -24.74
C VAL A 42 -22.52 -20.36 -24.82
N SER A 43 -23.42 -19.58 -25.42
CA SER A 43 -24.83 -19.96 -25.61
C SER A 43 -25.43 -19.18 -26.79
N PRO A 44 -26.68 -19.48 -27.21
CA PRO A 44 -27.38 -18.67 -28.22
C PRO A 44 -27.54 -17.19 -27.85
N THR A 45 -27.27 -16.82 -26.60
CA THR A 45 -27.40 -15.46 -26.06
C THR A 45 -26.09 -14.90 -25.53
N GLU A 46 -24.97 -15.63 -25.62
CA GLU A 46 -23.71 -15.21 -25.00
C GLU A 46 -22.47 -15.66 -25.80
N VAL A 47 -21.55 -14.71 -26.00
CA VAL A 47 -20.24 -14.93 -26.63
C VAL A 47 -19.17 -14.26 -25.78
N THR A 48 -18.04 -14.93 -25.56
CA THR A 48 -16.84 -14.29 -25.01
C THR A 48 -15.82 -14.02 -26.10
N ALA A 49 -15.04 -12.95 -25.92
CA ALA A 49 -13.95 -12.60 -26.84
C ALA A 49 -12.87 -11.81 -26.09
N VAL A 50 -11.65 -11.80 -26.63
CA VAL A 50 -10.52 -11.05 -26.09
C VAL A 50 -10.25 -9.83 -26.98
N SER A 51 -10.29 -8.64 -26.37
CA SER A 51 -10.11 -7.37 -27.08
C SER A 51 -8.71 -7.27 -27.71
N PRO A 52 -8.58 -6.82 -28.97
CA PRO A 52 -7.28 -6.49 -29.55
C PRO A 52 -6.74 -5.18 -28.95
N SER A 53 -5.48 -4.83 -29.24
CA SER A 53 -4.93 -3.52 -28.89
C SER A 53 -5.64 -2.39 -29.63
N GLY A 54 -5.85 -1.26 -28.97
CA GLY A 54 -6.65 -0.16 -29.50
C GLY A 54 -6.54 1.13 -28.71
N SER A 55 -7.31 2.14 -29.12
CA SER A 55 -7.38 3.45 -28.46
C SER A 55 -8.75 4.09 -28.66
N GLY A 56 -9.12 4.98 -27.74
CA GLY A 56 -10.38 5.72 -27.79
C GLY A 56 -11.63 4.84 -27.62
N SER A 57 -12.75 5.33 -28.13
CA SER A 57 -14.03 4.61 -28.14
C SER A 57 -14.23 3.92 -29.48
N VAL A 58 -14.61 2.64 -29.44
CA VAL A 58 -14.91 1.84 -30.63
C VAL A 58 -16.26 1.13 -30.50
N GLY A 59 -16.89 0.81 -31.63
CA GLY A 59 -18.05 -0.06 -31.66
C GLY A 59 -17.64 -1.52 -31.77
N VAL A 60 -18.17 -2.38 -30.91
CA VAL A 60 -17.99 -3.83 -30.92
C VAL A 60 -19.15 -4.49 -31.65
N THR A 61 -18.85 -5.35 -32.61
CA THR A 61 -19.83 -6.09 -33.40
C THR A 61 -19.58 -7.59 -33.35
N VAL A 62 -20.66 -8.35 -33.46
CA VAL A 62 -20.64 -9.81 -33.57
C VAL A 62 -21.17 -10.20 -34.94
N THR A 63 -20.45 -11.07 -35.65
CA THR A 63 -20.87 -11.62 -36.94
C THR A 63 -21.25 -13.09 -36.77
N THR A 64 -22.42 -13.44 -37.28
CA THR A 64 -22.94 -14.81 -37.40
C THR A 64 -23.28 -15.09 -38.87
N PRO A 65 -23.62 -16.33 -39.26
CA PRO A 65 -24.14 -16.61 -40.60
C PRO A 65 -25.38 -15.79 -40.97
N GLY A 66 -26.15 -15.32 -39.98
CA GLY A 66 -27.32 -14.46 -40.18
C GLY A 66 -27.00 -12.97 -40.40
N GLY A 67 -25.71 -12.58 -40.31
CA GLY A 67 -25.26 -11.20 -40.50
C GLY A 67 -24.49 -10.64 -39.30
N THR A 68 -24.21 -9.33 -39.36
CA THR A 68 -23.46 -8.60 -38.34
C THR A 68 -24.41 -7.77 -37.47
N SER A 69 -24.20 -7.79 -36.16
CA SER A 69 -24.97 -7.01 -35.19
C SER A 69 -24.78 -5.50 -35.37
N ASN A 70 -25.64 -4.71 -34.73
CA ASN A 70 -25.34 -3.31 -34.46
C ASN A 70 -24.12 -3.18 -33.51
N PRO A 71 -23.35 -2.09 -33.58
CA PRO A 71 -22.22 -1.87 -32.70
C PRO A 71 -22.65 -1.52 -31.26
N VAL A 72 -21.85 -1.95 -30.28
CA VAL A 72 -21.98 -1.56 -28.87
C VAL A 72 -20.66 -0.90 -28.41
N PRO A 73 -20.69 0.16 -27.58
CA PRO A 73 -19.47 0.89 -27.26
C PRO A 73 -18.51 0.08 -26.37
N PHE A 74 -17.22 0.18 -26.67
CA PHE A 74 -16.13 -0.27 -25.82
C PHE A 74 -15.06 0.84 -25.73
N TYR A 75 -14.54 1.08 -24.53
CA TYR A 75 -13.58 2.15 -24.26
C TYR A 75 -12.20 1.59 -23.95
N TYR A 76 -11.21 1.97 -24.75
CA TYR A 76 -9.81 1.67 -24.48
C TYR A 76 -9.23 2.69 -23.50
N VAL A 77 -8.83 2.22 -22.33
CA VAL A 77 -8.26 3.01 -21.22
C VAL A 77 -6.78 2.68 -21.10
N GLY A 78 -5.94 3.69 -20.92
CA GLY A 78 -4.51 3.49 -20.69
C GLY A 78 -4.24 3.03 -19.25
N ALA A 79 -3.10 2.38 -19.02
CA ALA A 79 -2.63 2.11 -17.66
C ALA A 79 -2.43 3.43 -16.88
N PRO A 80 -2.60 3.43 -15.56
CA PRO A 80 -2.43 4.64 -14.77
C PRO A 80 -0.97 5.12 -14.86
N PHE A 81 -0.74 6.43 -14.77
CA PHE A 81 0.58 7.03 -14.94
C PHE A 81 0.84 8.15 -13.95
N LYS A 82 2.14 8.32 -13.60
CA LYS A 82 2.68 9.35 -12.68
C LYS A 82 2.02 9.33 -11.31
N GLN A 83 2.35 8.31 -10.53
CA GLN A 83 1.81 8.21 -9.19
C GLN A 83 2.75 8.77 -8.14
N THR A 84 2.21 9.51 -7.17
CA THR A 84 2.88 9.78 -5.89
C THR A 84 2.10 9.11 -4.78
N ILE A 85 2.80 8.69 -3.73
CA ILE A 85 2.23 8.01 -2.57
C ILE A 85 2.57 8.83 -1.32
N SER A 86 1.57 9.09 -0.48
CA SER A 86 1.76 9.84 0.77
C SER A 86 0.76 9.39 1.84
N PRO A 87 1.22 9.05 3.06
CA PRO A 87 2.62 8.89 3.45
C PRO A 87 3.33 7.75 2.68
N ALA A 88 4.66 7.82 2.57
CA ALA A 88 5.48 6.82 1.87
C ALA A 88 6.02 5.71 2.79
N GLY A 89 5.50 5.63 4.02
CA GLY A 89 5.82 4.58 4.98
C GLY A 89 4.84 4.59 6.15
N GLY A 90 4.90 3.53 6.95
CA GLY A 90 4.05 3.31 8.13
C GLY A 90 4.36 1.98 8.81
N SER A 91 3.58 1.63 9.84
CA SER A 91 3.86 0.48 10.70
C SER A 91 3.78 -0.85 9.94
N THR A 92 4.60 -1.83 10.33
CA THR A 92 4.47 -3.23 9.87
C THR A 92 3.10 -3.84 10.19
N ALA A 93 2.38 -3.32 11.17
CA ALA A 93 1.00 -3.71 11.46
C ALA A 93 0.00 -3.27 10.35
N GLY A 94 0.37 -2.26 9.55
CA GLY A 94 -0.51 -1.62 8.59
C GLY A 94 -1.66 -0.85 9.25
N GLY A 95 -2.66 -0.50 8.45
CA GLY A 95 -3.83 0.26 8.89
C GLY A 95 -3.77 1.75 8.57
N GLU A 96 -2.62 2.25 8.14
CA GLU A 96 -2.46 3.65 7.73
C GLU A 96 -3.21 3.91 6.41
N THR A 97 -3.95 5.02 6.37
CA THR A 97 -4.53 5.49 5.12
C THR A 97 -3.49 6.21 4.29
N VAL A 98 -3.26 5.71 3.09
CA VAL A 98 -2.33 6.24 2.12
C VAL A 98 -3.09 6.86 0.96
N THR A 99 -2.69 8.06 0.55
CA THR A 99 -3.20 8.74 -0.63
C THR A 99 -2.27 8.49 -1.81
N ILE A 100 -2.84 8.06 -2.94
CA ILE A 100 -2.14 7.93 -4.20
C ILE A 100 -2.72 8.94 -5.18
N ASN A 101 -1.88 9.86 -5.66
CA ASN A 101 -2.26 10.83 -6.69
C ASN A 101 -1.68 10.40 -8.03
N GLY A 102 -2.41 10.57 -9.13
CA GLY A 102 -1.94 10.20 -10.47
C GLY A 102 -2.92 10.56 -11.58
N THR A 103 -3.00 9.71 -12.60
CA THR A 103 -3.95 9.83 -13.72
C THR A 103 -4.48 8.44 -14.09
N GLY A 104 -5.72 8.36 -14.58
CA GLY A 104 -6.33 7.08 -14.98
C GLY A 104 -6.76 6.20 -13.80
N LEU A 105 -7.01 6.78 -12.63
CA LEU A 105 -7.33 6.06 -11.39
C LEU A 105 -8.82 5.77 -11.20
N SER A 106 -9.68 6.33 -12.07
CA SER A 106 -11.14 6.19 -11.96
C SER A 106 -11.65 4.75 -11.98
N SER A 107 -10.86 3.81 -12.52
CA SER A 107 -11.18 2.39 -12.59
C SER A 107 -10.25 1.50 -11.78
N ALA A 108 -9.57 2.06 -10.77
CA ALA A 108 -8.68 1.29 -9.89
C ALA A 108 -9.48 0.26 -9.09
N THR A 109 -9.02 -0.99 -9.14
CA THR A 109 -9.66 -2.12 -8.44
C THR A 109 -8.76 -2.75 -7.38
N ASN A 110 -7.45 -2.52 -7.48
CA ASN A 110 -6.47 -3.09 -6.56
C ASN A 110 -5.25 -2.18 -6.42
N VAL A 111 -4.73 -2.10 -5.20
CA VAL A 111 -3.39 -1.59 -4.92
C VAL A 111 -2.63 -2.70 -4.20
N ALA A 112 -1.50 -3.12 -4.75
CA ALA A 112 -0.65 -4.13 -4.11
C ALA A 112 0.59 -3.49 -3.50
N PHE A 113 0.85 -3.79 -2.23
CA PHE A 113 2.05 -3.48 -1.47
C PHE A 113 2.91 -4.74 -1.41
N GLY A 114 3.84 -4.89 -2.35
CA GLY A 114 4.55 -6.15 -2.58
C GLY A 114 3.58 -7.27 -2.96
N ALA A 115 3.51 -8.32 -2.13
CA ALA A 115 2.59 -9.44 -2.31
C ALA A 115 1.20 -9.20 -1.69
N ASN A 116 1.05 -8.17 -0.85
CA ASN A 116 -0.17 -7.91 -0.09
C ASN A 116 -1.10 -7.00 -0.90
N ASN A 117 -2.36 -7.42 -1.06
CA ASN A 117 -3.35 -6.70 -1.86
C ASN A 117 -4.28 -5.89 -0.95
N ALA A 118 -4.66 -4.70 -1.41
CA ALA A 118 -5.59 -3.82 -0.73
C ALA A 118 -6.59 -3.21 -1.73
N THR A 119 -7.84 -3.07 -1.29
CA THR A 119 -8.89 -2.46 -2.11
C THR A 119 -8.85 -0.94 -1.94
N PRO A 120 -8.65 -0.16 -3.01
CA PRO A 120 -8.66 1.29 -2.94
C PRO A 120 -10.08 1.86 -2.87
N VAL A 121 -10.19 3.05 -2.30
CA VAL A 121 -11.34 3.95 -2.47
C VAL A 121 -10.96 4.98 -3.52
N VAL A 122 -11.63 4.93 -4.67
CA VAL A 122 -11.42 5.89 -5.76
C VAL A 122 -12.07 7.21 -5.39
N VAL A 123 -11.27 8.28 -5.32
CA VAL A 123 -11.75 9.65 -5.01
C VAL A 123 -12.05 10.41 -6.31
N SER A 124 -11.17 10.29 -7.30
CA SER A 124 -11.31 10.88 -8.63
C SER A 124 -10.43 10.15 -9.64
N ASP A 125 -10.44 10.56 -10.92
CA ASP A 125 -9.48 10.02 -11.89
C ASP A 125 -8.01 10.32 -11.55
N SER A 126 -7.78 11.32 -10.69
CA SER A 126 -6.45 11.75 -10.28
C SER A 126 -6.06 11.37 -8.86
N GLN A 127 -6.95 10.72 -8.10
CA GLN A 127 -6.69 10.40 -6.70
C GLN A 127 -7.45 9.15 -6.24
N LEU A 128 -6.77 8.32 -5.46
CA LEU A 128 -7.39 7.27 -4.66
C LEU A 128 -6.80 7.28 -3.26
N THR A 129 -7.53 6.74 -2.30
CA THR A 129 -7.02 6.39 -0.97
C THR A 129 -7.03 4.88 -0.80
N VAL A 130 -6.12 4.35 0.00
CA VAL A 130 -6.07 2.92 0.31
C VAL A 130 -5.51 2.73 1.71
N VAL A 131 -6.04 1.75 2.44
CA VAL A 131 -5.48 1.36 3.73
C VAL A 131 -4.33 0.38 3.47
N ALA A 132 -3.12 0.73 3.92
CA ALA A 132 -1.96 -0.13 3.80
C ALA A 132 -2.21 -1.45 4.57
N PRO A 133 -2.02 -2.62 3.95
CA PRO A 133 -2.13 -3.89 4.66
C PRO A 133 -0.92 -4.09 5.58
N ALA A 134 -0.99 -5.05 6.50
CA ALA A 134 0.18 -5.48 7.27
C ALA A 134 1.30 -5.99 6.34
N GLY A 135 2.56 -5.76 6.73
CA GLY A 135 3.72 -6.06 5.90
C GLY A 135 4.98 -6.33 6.71
N ALA A 136 5.96 -6.98 6.08
CA ALA A 136 7.28 -7.15 6.68
C ALA A 136 8.07 -5.84 6.61
N ALA A 137 8.93 -5.60 7.61
CA ALA A 137 9.75 -4.39 7.67
C ALA A 137 10.64 -4.24 6.42
N GLY A 138 10.81 -3.00 5.98
CA GLY A 138 11.61 -2.61 4.82
C GLY A 138 10.80 -2.06 3.65
N PRO A 139 11.49 -1.68 2.56
CA PRO A 139 10.86 -1.12 1.37
C PRO A 139 10.13 -2.18 0.56
N VAL A 140 8.91 -1.88 0.13
CA VAL A 140 8.13 -2.68 -0.81
C VAL A 140 7.71 -1.84 -2.02
N GLY A 141 7.66 -2.48 -3.19
CA GLY A 141 7.08 -1.87 -4.38
C GLY A 141 5.56 -1.78 -4.24
N VAL A 142 4.98 -0.66 -4.66
CA VAL A 142 3.53 -0.48 -4.73
C VAL A 142 3.08 -0.39 -6.19
N SER A 143 2.00 -1.12 -6.50
CA SER A 143 1.39 -1.15 -7.83
C SER A 143 -0.10 -0.87 -7.76
N VAL A 144 -0.64 -0.25 -8.81
CA VAL A 144 -2.08 0.03 -8.92
C VAL A 144 -2.61 -0.62 -10.19
N THR A 145 -3.66 -1.43 -10.03
CA THR A 145 -4.35 -2.10 -11.14
C THR A 145 -5.67 -1.39 -11.42
N THR A 146 -5.88 -1.09 -12.71
CA THR A 146 -7.10 -0.49 -13.25
C THR A 146 -7.60 -1.31 -14.43
N ALA A 147 -8.76 -0.96 -14.98
CA ALA A 147 -9.22 -1.54 -16.25
C ALA A 147 -8.24 -1.28 -17.42
N GLY A 148 -7.44 -0.21 -17.35
CA GLY A 148 -6.44 0.14 -18.35
C GLY A 148 -5.14 -0.66 -18.25
N GLY A 149 -4.96 -1.41 -17.17
CA GLY A 149 -3.75 -2.18 -16.86
C GLY A 149 -3.16 -1.82 -15.49
N THR A 150 -1.97 -2.33 -15.22
CA THR A 150 -1.25 -2.12 -13.95
C THR A 150 -0.07 -1.18 -14.15
N ASN A 151 0.12 -0.26 -13.21
CA ASN A 151 1.32 0.56 -13.11
C ASN A 151 2.16 0.16 -11.90
N ASN A 152 3.47 0.09 -12.10
CA ASN A 152 4.48 -0.17 -11.08
C ASN A 152 5.40 1.05 -10.98
N GLY A 153 5.92 1.32 -9.78
CA GLY A 153 6.94 2.37 -9.59
C GLY A 153 6.78 3.21 -8.33
N LEU A 154 5.76 2.95 -7.52
CA LEU A 154 5.65 3.51 -6.18
C LEU A 154 6.46 2.66 -5.20
N SER A 155 6.91 3.26 -4.09
CA SER A 155 7.59 2.58 -2.99
C SER A 155 6.92 2.96 -1.68
N TYR A 156 6.76 1.99 -0.79
CA TYR A 156 6.29 2.19 0.57
C TYR A 156 7.23 1.46 1.53
N THR A 157 7.61 2.10 2.63
CA THR A 157 8.49 1.49 3.63
C THR A 157 7.71 1.10 4.87
N TYR A 158 7.66 -0.19 5.18
CA TYR A 158 7.15 -0.67 6.45
C TYR A 158 8.22 -0.51 7.52
N VAL A 159 7.90 0.21 8.58
CA VAL A 159 8.78 0.41 9.74
C VAL A 159 8.22 -0.40 10.91
N ALA A 160 9.10 -1.13 11.59
CA ALA A 160 8.72 -1.90 12.76
C ALA A 160 8.84 -1.04 14.02
N ASP A 161 7.97 -1.30 14.99
CA ASP A 161 8.08 -0.72 16.32
C ASP A 161 9.47 -1.03 16.92
N PRO A 162 10.04 -0.11 17.72
CA PRO A 162 11.27 -0.40 18.43
C PRO A 162 11.03 -1.53 19.43
N THR A 163 12.11 -2.13 19.92
CA THR A 163 12.07 -2.96 21.13
C THR A 163 13.11 -2.50 22.12
N ILE A 164 12.88 -2.75 23.41
CA ILE A 164 13.86 -2.52 24.47
C ILE A 164 14.13 -3.87 25.13
N THR A 165 15.40 -4.25 25.21
CA THR A 165 15.87 -5.51 25.81
C THR A 165 16.63 -5.29 27.10
N SER A 166 17.39 -4.19 27.23
CA SER A 166 18.11 -3.86 28.46
C SER A 166 18.55 -2.40 28.51
N LEU A 167 18.80 -1.90 29.72
CA LEU A 167 19.40 -0.59 29.99
C LEU A 167 20.70 -0.79 30.76
N THR A 168 21.78 -0.10 30.35
CA THR A 168 23.07 -0.16 31.06
C THR A 168 23.71 1.22 31.17
N PRO A 169 23.90 1.75 32.40
CA PRO A 169 23.38 1.24 33.66
C PRO A 169 21.84 1.33 33.74
N ASP A 170 21.22 0.54 34.60
CA ASP A 170 19.78 0.52 34.90
C ASP A 170 19.40 1.43 36.09
N SER A 171 20.35 2.24 36.57
CA SER A 171 20.14 3.13 37.71
C SER A 171 21.09 4.32 37.70
N GLY A 172 20.75 5.36 38.47
CA GLY A 172 21.56 6.57 38.61
C GLY A 172 20.94 7.59 39.56
N PRO A 173 21.57 8.76 39.76
CA PRO A 173 21.13 9.74 40.75
C PRO A 173 19.85 10.47 40.32
N THR A 174 19.02 10.88 41.28
CA THR A 174 17.81 11.71 41.05
C THR A 174 18.10 13.04 40.33
N SER A 175 19.35 13.51 40.34
CA SER A 175 19.78 14.69 39.57
C SER A 175 19.84 14.46 38.05
N GLY A 176 19.72 13.21 37.59
CA GLY A 176 19.95 12.86 36.18
C GLY A 176 21.42 12.95 35.77
N GLY A 177 21.66 13.00 34.46
CA GLY A 177 23.00 13.10 33.85
C GLY A 177 23.69 11.77 33.56
N THR A 178 23.09 10.62 33.89
CA THR A 178 23.65 9.30 33.60
C THR A 178 23.52 8.99 32.11
N ALA A 179 24.63 8.64 31.45
CA ALA A 179 24.58 8.08 30.10
C ALA A 179 24.16 6.60 30.18
N VAL A 180 22.97 6.29 29.66
CA VAL A 180 22.38 4.97 29.63
C VAL A 180 22.40 4.43 28.20
N THR A 181 22.98 3.25 28.01
CA THR A 181 22.87 2.49 26.78
C THR A 181 21.60 1.65 26.82
N ILE A 182 20.67 1.94 25.91
CA ILE A 182 19.45 1.18 25.68
C ILE A 182 19.72 0.21 24.53
N ALA A 183 19.61 -1.09 24.79
CA ALA A 183 19.75 -2.14 23.79
C ALA A 183 18.38 -2.61 23.30
N GLY A 184 18.26 -2.97 22.02
CA GLY A 184 16.97 -3.29 21.42
C GLY A 184 17.06 -3.73 19.96
N THR A 185 15.97 -3.51 19.22
CA THR A 185 15.88 -3.67 17.76
C THR A 185 15.09 -2.52 17.14
N ASN A 186 15.27 -2.28 15.84
CA ASN A 186 14.59 -1.21 15.09
C ASN A 186 14.84 0.19 15.67
N LEU A 187 16.02 0.40 16.26
CA LEU A 187 16.36 1.66 16.93
C LEU A 187 16.95 2.71 15.97
N THR A 188 17.21 2.35 14.71
CA THR A 188 17.78 3.28 13.71
C THR A 188 16.88 4.52 13.48
N SER A 189 15.56 4.35 13.54
CA SER A 189 14.57 5.42 13.33
C SER A 189 14.05 6.05 14.62
N THR A 190 14.72 5.81 15.77
CA THR A 190 14.30 6.39 17.06
C THR A 190 14.18 7.92 16.96
N ASP A 191 13.02 8.46 17.32
CA ASP A 191 12.74 9.90 17.33
C ASP A 191 12.52 10.48 18.74
N SER A 192 12.29 9.61 19.74
CA SER A 192 12.06 9.99 21.12
C SER A 192 12.54 8.92 22.10
N VAL A 193 13.13 9.37 23.20
CA VAL A 193 13.41 8.56 24.39
C VAL A 193 12.91 9.33 25.61
N THR A 194 12.14 8.68 26.48
CA THR A 194 11.64 9.29 27.72
C THR A 194 11.86 8.39 28.93
N PHE A 195 12.04 9.01 30.09
CA PHE A 195 12.08 8.37 31.41
C PHE A 195 10.93 8.95 32.23
N ASP A 196 9.96 8.12 32.63
CA ASP A 196 8.70 8.55 33.27
C ASP A 196 7.98 9.67 32.49
N GLY A 197 7.96 9.56 31.16
CA GLY A 197 7.40 10.58 30.26
C GLY A 197 8.24 11.86 30.12
N THR A 198 9.35 12.01 30.85
CA THR A 198 10.26 13.15 30.70
C THR A 198 11.23 12.91 29.54
N PRO A 199 11.30 13.80 28.53
CA PRO A 199 12.21 13.63 27.40
C PRO A 199 13.69 13.61 27.81
N ALA A 200 14.43 12.66 27.25
CA ALA A 200 15.87 12.51 27.41
C ALA A 200 16.58 12.83 26.09
N PRO A 201 17.67 13.62 26.09
CA PRO A 201 18.51 13.73 24.91
C PRO A 201 19.19 12.38 24.63
N PHE A 202 19.28 12.01 23.36
CA PHE A 202 19.82 10.71 22.95
C PHE A 202 20.60 10.79 21.64
N THR A 203 21.38 9.75 21.38
CA THR A 203 22.11 9.49 20.14
C THR A 203 21.87 8.05 19.73
N VAL A 204 21.39 7.84 18.51
CA VAL A 204 21.29 6.51 17.90
C VAL A 204 22.71 6.04 17.55
N LEU A 205 23.12 4.89 18.09
CA LEU A 205 24.44 4.31 17.85
C LEU A 205 24.39 3.24 16.76
N SER A 206 23.33 2.43 16.74
CA SER A 206 23.06 1.40 15.74
C SER A 206 21.60 0.98 15.78
N ASP A 207 21.19 0.06 14.90
CA ASP A 207 19.83 -0.51 14.93
C ASP A 207 19.50 -1.23 16.25
N ALA A 208 20.53 -1.65 16.99
CA ALA A 208 20.39 -2.37 18.24
C ALA A 208 20.77 -1.54 19.48
N SER A 209 21.14 -0.26 19.32
CA SER A 209 21.63 0.54 20.45
C SER A 209 21.37 2.04 20.32
N VAL A 210 20.85 2.63 21.39
CA VAL A 210 20.69 4.07 21.60
C VAL A 210 21.38 4.46 22.90
N SER A 211 22.12 5.56 22.91
CA SER A 211 22.65 6.18 24.14
C SER A 211 21.76 7.36 24.52
N ALA A 212 21.19 7.36 25.71
CA ALA A 212 20.36 8.43 26.23
C ALA A 212 20.95 8.99 27.52
N VAL A 213 20.80 10.29 27.78
CA VAL A 213 21.21 10.90 29.05
C VAL A 213 19.98 11.11 29.91
N THR A 214 19.93 10.47 31.07
CA THR A 214 18.75 10.51 31.94
C THR A 214 18.45 11.94 32.39
N PRO A 215 17.19 12.41 32.29
CA PRO A 215 16.79 13.68 32.88
C PRO A 215 16.79 13.59 34.43
N PRO A 216 16.69 14.70 35.16
CA PRO A 216 16.38 14.68 36.59
C PRO A 216 15.02 14.00 36.84
N GLY A 217 14.90 13.25 37.95
CA GLY A 217 13.71 12.47 38.27
C GLY A 217 13.53 12.22 39.76
N ALA A 218 12.32 11.82 40.17
CA ALA A 218 12.03 11.42 41.54
C ALA A 218 12.66 10.06 41.86
N ALA A 219 12.99 9.81 43.13
CA ALA A 219 13.56 8.51 43.54
C ALA A 219 12.54 7.38 43.35
N GLY A 220 12.96 6.26 42.76
CA GLY A 220 12.10 5.13 42.44
C GLY A 220 12.40 4.51 41.08
N ALA A 221 11.75 3.38 40.81
CA ALA A 221 11.74 2.77 39.49
C ALA A 221 10.83 3.58 38.55
N VAL A 222 11.23 3.70 37.29
CA VAL A 222 10.51 4.43 36.25
C VAL A 222 10.49 3.65 34.94
N ASP A 223 9.44 3.89 34.17
CA ASP A 223 9.32 3.39 32.81
C ASP A 223 10.27 4.13 31.87
N VAL A 224 10.83 3.40 30.91
CA VAL A 224 11.59 3.98 29.80
C VAL A 224 10.89 3.67 28.51
N VAL A 225 10.59 4.71 27.73
CA VAL A 225 9.89 4.60 26.46
C VAL A 225 10.80 5.04 25.33
N VAL A 226 10.90 4.23 24.29
CA VAL A 226 11.58 4.55 23.03
C VAL A 226 10.53 4.53 21.93
N SER A 227 10.48 5.59 21.11
CA SER A 227 9.52 5.71 20.00
C SER A 227 10.21 5.95 18.66
N ASN A 228 9.52 5.55 17.60
CA ASN A 228 9.80 5.91 16.22
C ASN A 228 8.47 6.25 15.50
N ASP A 229 8.55 6.46 14.19
CA ASP A 229 7.41 6.75 13.32
C ASP A 229 6.38 5.61 13.19
N ALA A 230 6.76 4.37 13.55
CA ALA A 230 5.84 3.22 13.57
C ALA A 230 5.09 3.07 14.90
N GLY A 231 5.73 3.41 16.02
CA GLY A 231 5.17 3.17 17.34
C GLY A 231 6.17 3.37 18.47
N SER A 232 5.92 2.70 19.60
CA SER A 232 6.72 2.84 20.82
C SER A 232 6.91 1.53 21.56
N ALA A 233 8.07 1.35 22.18
CA ALA A 233 8.35 0.31 23.15
C ALA A 233 8.47 0.92 24.55
N THR A 234 7.83 0.28 25.52
CA THR A 234 7.93 0.62 26.94
C THR A 234 8.64 -0.50 27.68
N ALA A 235 9.74 -0.15 28.34
CA ALA A 235 10.38 -1.00 29.35
C ALA A 235 9.91 -0.53 30.73
N ALA A 236 8.94 -1.24 31.30
CA ALA A 236 8.31 -0.87 32.56
C ALA A 236 9.27 -1.05 33.75
N ASP A 237 9.29 -0.08 34.67
CA ASP A 237 10.14 -0.07 35.89
C ASP A 237 11.64 -0.37 35.62
N ALA A 238 12.13 -0.06 34.42
CA ALA A 238 13.41 -0.57 33.92
C ALA A 238 14.61 0.33 34.27
N TYR A 239 14.38 1.53 34.80
CA TYR A 239 15.43 2.41 35.31
C TYR A 239 15.11 2.87 36.74
N THR A 240 16.10 2.90 37.63
CA THR A 240 15.92 3.34 39.03
C THR A 240 16.69 4.61 39.36
N TYR A 241 15.97 5.66 39.75
CA TYR A 241 16.56 6.87 40.33
C TYR A 241 16.84 6.67 41.82
N ILE A 242 18.08 6.89 42.22
CA ILE A 242 18.59 6.71 43.58
C ILE A 242 18.85 8.09 44.20
N ALA A 243 18.25 8.34 45.36
CA ALA A 243 18.52 9.56 46.11
C ALA A 243 19.96 9.59 46.64
N GLY A 244 20.59 10.76 46.61
CA GLY A 244 21.89 10.96 47.25
C GLY A 244 21.82 10.78 48.77
N PRO A 245 22.94 10.50 49.45
CA PRO A 245 22.99 10.46 50.91
C PRO A 245 22.54 11.80 51.52
N GLY A 246 21.69 11.74 52.55
CA GLY A 246 21.35 12.90 53.37
C GLY A 246 22.37 13.11 54.49
N ILE A 247 22.70 14.37 54.78
CA ILE A 247 23.41 14.78 56.00
C ILE A 247 22.48 15.59 56.90
#